data_AF-A0AA88J6I7-F1
#
_entry.id   AF-A0AA88J6I7-F1
#
_cell.length_a   1.000
_cell.length_b   1.000
_cell.length_c   1.000
_cell.angle_alpha   90.00
_cell.angle_beta   90.00
_cell.angle_gamma   90.00
#
_symmetry.space_group_name_H-M   'P 1'
#
loop_
_entity.id
_entity.type
_entity.pdbx_description
1 polymer ?
#
loop_
_entity_poly.entity_id
_entity_poly.type
_entity_poly.pdbx_seq_one_letter_code
_entity_poly.pdbx_strand_id
1 'polypeptide(L)'
;MDSEAILSIHLGSSNCLDNLIWHYNSRGPYTVLSRYLVVMEAKGLEGSSNAAVSKAWWGKLWSLKLPSKVKIFLWQAFHGVLPYFAILNRRGVKCLNECTQCCKGVESVWHSLWECPSAREVWDSFVLWPKLRCSLAVSFAGLCLGLFEKGSRE
;
A
#
# COMPACT_ATOMS: atom_id res chain seq x y z
N MET A 1 21.58 -43.10 -1.97
CA MET A 1 20.18 -42.76 -1.66
C MET A 1 19.53 -42.00 -2.79
N ASP A 2 20.06 -40.85 -3.21
CA ASP A 2 19.43 -40.09 -4.32
C ASP A 2 19.63 -40.74 -5.69
N SER A 3 20.75 -41.45 -5.92
CA SER A 3 21.04 -42.13 -7.19
C SER A 3 20.04 -43.24 -7.54
N GLU A 4 19.66 -44.07 -6.56
CA GLU A 4 18.65 -45.12 -6.74
C GLU A 4 17.24 -44.54 -6.92
N ALA A 5 16.94 -43.43 -6.24
CA ALA A 5 15.66 -42.73 -6.36
C ALA A 5 15.49 -42.07 -7.74
N ILE A 6 16.56 -41.56 -8.35
CA ILE A 6 16.53 -40.99 -9.70
C ILE A 6 16.29 -42.08 -10.75
N LEU A 7 16.90 -43.25 -10.58
CA LEU A 7 16.78 -44.37 -11.53
C LEU A 7 15.41 -45.08 -11.48
N SER A 8 14.62 -44.88 -10.41
CA SER A 8 13.30 -45.49 -10.27
C SER A 8 12.16 -44.67 -10.89
N ILE A 9 12.44 -43.43 -11.34
CA ILE A 9 11.46 -42.59 -12.01
C ILE A 9 11.15 -43.19 -13.38
N HIS A 10 9.91 -43.66 -13.56
CA HIS A 10 9.44 -44.12 -14.87
C HIS A 10 9.40 -42.93 -15.83
N LEU A 11 10.34 -42.89 -16.78
CA LEU A 11 10.27 -41.99 -17.92
C LEU A 11 9.13 -42.47 -18.82
N GLY A 12 8.12 -41.62 -19.02
CA GLY A 12 6.95 -41.97 -19.83
C GLY A 12 7.38 -42.38 -21.25
N SER A 13 6.88 -43.51 -21.75
CA SER A 13 7.21 -44.07 -23.08
C SER A 13 6.68 -43.26 -24.28
N SER A 14 6.21 -42.04 -24.05
CA SER A 14 5.61 -41.17 -25.07
C SER A 14 6.63 -40.14 -25.51
N ASN A 15 6.82 -39.95 -26.82
CA ASN A 15 7.54 -38.81 -27.41
C ASN A 15 6.76 -37.49 -27.17
N CYS A 16 6.52 -37.14 -25.91
CA CYS A 16 5.96 -35.86 -25.51
C CYS A 16 7.08 -34.85 -25.37
N LEU A 17 6.85 -33.65 -25.89
CA LEU A 17 7.75 -32.52 -25.68
C LEU A 17 7.68 -32.10 -24.21
N ASP A 18 8.84 -31.78 -23.63
CA ASP A 18 8.92 -31.19 -22.30
C ASP A 18 8.11 -29.90 -22.24
N ASN A 19 7.25 -29.79 -21.24
CA ASN A 19 6.44 -28.60 -20.98
C ASN A 19 6.91 -27.91 -19.70
N LEU A 20 7.15 -26.61 -19.79
CA LEU A 20 7.44 -25.78 -18.61
C LEU A 20 6.16 -25.60 -17.78
N ILE A 21 6.15 -26.15 -16.57
CA ILE A 21 5.04 -26.04 -15.62
C ILE A 21 5.47 -25.11 -14.47
N TRP A 22 4.67 -24.08 -14.22
CA TRP A 22 4.80 -23.18 -13.08
C TRP A 22 3.99 -23.73 -11.90
N HIS A 23 4.65 -24.32 -10.91
CA HIS A 23 4.00 -25.02 -9.80
C HIS A 23 3.15 -24.13 -8.88
N TYR A 24 3.38 -22.81 -8.89
CA TYR A 24 2.56 -21.85 -8.16
C TYR A 24 1.29 -21.42 -8.91
N ASN A 25 0.96 -22.06 -10.03
CA ASN A 25 -0.32 -21.89 -10.71
C ASN A 25 -0.90 -23.27 -11.01
N SER A 26 -2.06 -23.58 -10.43
CA SER A 26 -2.75 -24.85 -10.66
C SER A 26 -3.12 -25.10 -12.12
N ARG A 27 -3.17 -24.04 -12.94
CA ARG A 27 -3.44 -24.16 -14.38
C ARG A 27 -2.21 -24.53 -15.22
N GLY A 28 -1.00 -24.44 -14.64
CA GLY A 28 0.25 -24.82 -15.30
C GLY A 28 1.09 -23.67 -15.89
N PRO A 29 0.56 -22.69 -16.65
CA PRO A 29 1.42 -21.73 -17.32
C PRO A 29 1.92 -20.65 -16.37
N TYR A 30 3.16 -20.22 -16.63
CA TYR A 30 3.77 -19.06 -16.02
C TYR A 30 3.09 -17.77 -16.49
N THR A 31 2.78 -16.87 -15.56
CA THR A 31 2.38 -15.50 -15.86
C THR A 31 3.15 -14.52 -14.99
N VAL A 32 3.30 -13.28 -15.47
CA VAL A 32 3.90 -12.21 -14.67
C VAL A 32 3.13 -12.00 -13.36
N LEU A 33 1.79 -12.12 -13.41
CA LEU A 33 0.92 -12.03 -12.23
C LEU A 33 1.19 -13.15 -11.21
N SER A 34 1.24 -14.42 -11.65
CA SER A 34 1.49 -15.54 -10.74
C SER A 34 2.87 -15.45 -10.09
N ARG A 35 3.90 -15.00 -10.82
CA ARG A 35 5.21 -14.72 -10.22
C ARG A 35 5.17 -13.57 -9.24
N TYR A 36 4.48 -12.48 -9.58
CA TYR A 36 4.36 -11.32 -8.70
C TYR A 36 3.71 -11.69 -7.36
N LEU A 37 2.64 -12.49 -7.39
CA LEU A 37 1.95 -12.94 -6.18
C LEU A 37 2.87 -13.77 -5.26
N VAL A 38 3.62 -14.72 -5.83
CA VAL A 38 4.61 -15.53 -5.08
C VAL A 38 5.69 -14.66 -4.44
N VAL A 39 6.18 -13.66 -5.18
CA VAL A 39 7.18 -12.71 -4.67
C VAL A 39 6.61 -11.83 -3.55
N MET A 40 5.34 -11.45 -3.63
CA MET A 40 4.68 -10.65 -2.58
C MET A 40 4.46 -11.47 -1.31
N GLU A 41 3.99 -12.71 -1.45
CA GLU A 41 3.84 -13.66 -0.34
C GLU A 41 5.18 -13.93 0.35
N ALA A 42 6.24 -14.22 -0.41
CA ALA A 42 7.58 -14.46 0.13
C ALA A 42 8.18 -13.23 0.86
N LYS A 43 7.75 -12.02 0.51
CA LYS A 43 8.21 -10.79 1.17
C LYS A 43 7.42 -10.46 2.43
N GLY A 44 6.39 -11.25 2.78
CA GLY A 44 5.44 -10.89 3.84
C GLY A 44 4.72 -9.57 3.56
N LEU A 45 4.80 -9.08 2.32
CA LEU A 45 4.06 -7.92 1.86
C LEU A 45 2.69 -8.45 1.48
N GLU A 46 1.88 -8.64 2.51
CA GLU A 46 0.44 -8.75 2.38
C GLU A 46 -0.02 -7.66 1.41
N GLY A 47 -0.48 -8.07 0.23
CA GLY A 47 -1.02 -7.14 -0.76
C GLY A 47 -2.26 -6.50 -0.17
N SER A 48 -2.07 -5.38 0.55
CA SER A 48 -3.07 -4.64 1.31
C SER A 48 -4.22 -5.55 1.77
N SER A 49 -4.05 -6.24 2.90
CA SER A 49 -4.98 -7.23 3.48
C SER A 49 -6.36 -6.70 3.89
N ASN A 50 -6.90 -5.78 3.13
CA ASN A 50 -8.28 -5.39 3.17
C ASN A 50 -8.75 -5.03 1.76
N ALA A 51 -8.47 -5.89 0.76
CA ALA A 51 -8.87 -5.67 -0.64
C ALA A 51 -10.36 -5.28 -0.78
N ALA A 52 -11.24 -5.80 0.08
CA ALA A 52 -12.66 -5.41 0.12
C ALA A 52 -12.89 -3.99 0.66
N VAL A 53 -12.28 -3.63 1.80
CA VAL A 53 -12.37 -2.28 2.41
C VAL A 53 -11.69 -1.24 1.51
N SER A 54 -10.54 -1.60 0.93
CA SER A 54 -9.79 -0.82 -0.06
C SER A 54 -10.63 -0.55 -1.31
N LYS A 55 -11.29 -1.56 -1.88
CA LYS A 55 -12.14 -1.39 -3.08
C LYS A 55 -13.34 -0.48 -2.82
N ALA A 56 -14.04 -0.66 -1.70
CA ALA A 56 -15.18 0.19 -1.31
C ALA A 56 -14.74 1.64 -1.07
N TRP A 57 -13.59 1.80 -0.40
CA TRP A 57 -12.95 3.10 -0.16
C TRP A 57 -12.63 3.84 -1.47
N TRP A 58 -11.98 3.17 -2.41
CA TRP A 58 -11.64 3.78 -3.70
C TRP A 58 -12.88 4.18 -4.48
N GLY A 59 -13.92 3.35 -4.51
CA GLY A 59 -15.19 3.69 -5.15
C GLY A 59 -15.77 5.00 -4.60
N LYS A 60 -15.72 5.19 -3.28
CA LYS A 60 -16.19 6.43 -2.63
C LYS A 60 -15.27 7.62 -2.92
N LEU A 61 -13.95 7.47 -2.81
CA LEU A 61 -13.02 8.56 -3.09
C LEU A 61 -13.20 9.13 -4.51
N TRP A 62 -13.37 8.24 -5.48
CA TRP A 62 -13.51 8.62 -6.88
C TRP A 62 -14.89 9.23 -7.19
N SER A 63 -15.95 8.90 -6.44
CA SER A 63 -17.29 9.48 -6.63
C SER A 63 -17.43 10.89 -6.04
N LEU A 64 -16.54 11.32 -5.14
CA LEU A 64 -16.59 12.66 -4.55
C LEU A 64 -16.40 13.77 -5.60
N LYS A 65 -17.07 14.91 -5.42
CA LYS A 65 -16.89 16.12 -6.25
C LYS A 65 -15.65 16.92 -5.85
N LEU A 66 -14.50 16.25 -5.77
CA LEU A 66 -13.20 16.86 -5.49
C LEU A 66 -12.38 17.03 -6.77
N PRO A 67 -11.52 18.05 -6.86
CA PRO A 67 -10.55 18.16 -7.93
C PRO A 67 -9.68 16.89 -8.01
N SER A 68 -9.40 16.42 -9.24
CA SER A 68 -8.63 15.18 -9.46
C SER A 68 -7.26 15.19 -8.76
N LYS A 69 -6.63 16.37 -8.66
CA LYS A 69 -5.36 16.55 -7.94
C LYS A 69 -5.44 16.14 -6.46
N VAL A 70 -6.56 16.45 -5.80
CA VAL A 70 -6.79 16.09 -4.39
C VAL A 70 -7.04 14.59 -4.25
N LYS A 71 -7.80 13.99 -5.18
CA LYS A 71 -8.04 12.54 -5.18
C LYS A 71 -6.74 11.75 -5.37
N ILE A 72 -5.91 12.17 -6.33
CA ILE A 72 -4.60 11.55 -6.59
C ILE A 72 -3.69 11.69 -5.36
N PHE A 73 -3.65 12.88 -4.75
CA PHE A 73 -2.88 13.10 -3.52
C PHE A 73 -3.31 12.16 -2.39
N LEU A 74 -4.61 12.02 -2.14
CA LEU A 74 -5.13 11.12 -1.10
C LEU A 74 -4.82 9.64 -1.40
N TRP A 75 -4.91 9.24 -2.67
CA TRP A 75 -4.49 7.91 -3.11
C TRP A 75 -3.00 7.67 -2.85
N GLN A 76 -2.13 8.62 -3.21
CA GLN A 76 -0.69 8.54 -2.97
C GLN A 76 -0.37 8.51 -1.47
N ALA A 77 -1.07 9.30 -0.66
CA ALA A 77 -0.90 9.35 0.79
C ALA A 77 -1.25 8.01 1.43
N PHE A 78 -2.39 7.42 1.07
CA PHE A 78 -2.85 6.14 1.58
C PHE A 78 -1.88 5.00 1.25
N HIS A 79 -1.35 4.97 0.03
CA HIS A 79 -0.38 3.96 -0.38
C HIS A 79 1.04 4.22 0.14
N GLY A 80 1.28 5.31 0.88
CA GLY A 80 2.62 5.68 1.34
C GLY A 80 3.58 5.96 0.19
N VAL A 81 3.07 6.46 -0.95
CA VAL A 81 3.84 6.73 -2.18
C VAL A 81 4.23 8.19 -2.30
N LEU A 82 3.72 9.07 -1.41
CA LEU A 82 4.17 10.45 -1.36
C LEU A 82 5.70 10.49 -1.19
N PRO A 83 6.42 11.33 -1.95
CA PRO A 83 7.87 11.42 -1.85
C PRO A 83 8.24 12.05 -0.50
N TYR A 84 8.46 11.21 0.51
CA TYR A 84 9.03 11.61 1.80
C TYR A 84 10.48 11.15 1.91
N PHE A 85 11.28 11.83 2.72
CA PHE A 85 12.71 11.56 2.82
C PHE A 85 13.03 10.12 3.26
N ALA A 86 12.18 9.48 4.06
CA ALA A 86 12.37 8.06 4.38
C ALA A 86 12.14 7.09 3.18
N ILE A 87 11.40 7.45 2.13
CA ILE A 87 11.39 6.66 0.86
C ILE A 87 12.73 6.83 0.13
N LEU A 88 13.24 8.07 0.07
CA LEU A 88 14.51 8.36 -0.57
C LEU A 88 15.66 7.61 0.12
N ASN A 89 15.67 7.61 1.45
CA ASN A 89 16.65 6.85 2.23
C ASN A 89 16.51 5.34 2.03
N ARG A 90 15.27 4.81 2.00
CA ARG A 90 15.03 3.39 1.64
C ARG A 90 15.55 3.04 0.24
N ARG A 91 15.61 4.00 -0.68
CA ARG A 91 16.16 3.84 -2.03
C ARG A 91 17.66 4.14 -2.13
N GLY A 92 18.35 4.34 -1.00
CA GLY A 92 19.80 4.54 -0.94
C GLY A 92 20.26 5.98 -1.16
N VAL A 93 19.35 6.96 -1.23
CA VAL A 93 19.70 8.37 -1.26
C VAL A 93 19.99 8.81 0.18
N LYS A 94 21.24 9.22 0.47
CA LYS A 94 21.59 9.76 1.79
C LYS A 94 20.86 11.07 2.02
N CYS A 95 19.80 11.00 2.82
CA CYS A 95 19.06 12.16 3.29
C CYS A 95 18.68 11.99 4.76
N LEU A 96 18.36 13.09 5.42
CA LEU A 96 17.87 13.08 6.78
C LEU A 96 16.59 12.25 6.84
N ASN A 97 16.51 11.32 7.79
CA ASN A 97 15.28 10.57 8.05
C ASN A 97 14.26 11.37 8.86
N GLU A 98 14.60 12.60 9.21
CA GLU A 98 13.83 13.48 10.08
C GLU A 98 12.94 14.39 9.26
N CYS A 99 11.76 14.70 9.81
CA CYS A 99 10.85 15.66 9.19
C CYS A 99 11.52 17.02 8.99
N THR A 100 11.62 17.50 7.74
CA THR A 100 12.28 18.80 7.46
C THR A 100 11.55 20.02 8.01
N GLN A 101 10.28 19.86 8.41
CA GLN A 101 9.46 20.97 8.89
C GLN A 101 9.62 21.18 10.40
N CYS A 102 9.59 20.11 11.19
CA CYS A 102 9.67 20.19 12.64
C CYS A 102 10.99 19.69 13.22
N CYS A 103 11.86 19.10 12.39
CA CYS A 103 13.12 18.46 12.76
C CYS A 103 12.96 17.44 13.91
N LYS A 104 11.80 16.79 14.00
CA LYS A 104 11.44 15.84 15.05
C LYS A 104 10.79 14.61 14.43
N GLY A 105 11.21 13.44 14.88
CA GLY A 105 10.62 12.15 14.47
C GLY A 105 10.97 11.74 13.04
N VAL A 106 10.72 10.46 12.74
CA VAL A 106 10.96 9.90 11.40
C VAL A 106 9.90 10.40 10.44
N GLU A 107 10.34 10.93 9.29
CA GLU A 107 9.43 11.44 8.29
C GLU A 107 8.58 10.31 7.70
N SER A 108 7.27 10.39 7.91
CA SER A 108 6.27 9.49 7.37
C SER A 108 5.08 10.30 6.89
N VAL A 109 4.26 9.74 6.00
CA VAL A 109 3.02 10.41 5.54
C VAL A 109 2.17 10.84 6.72
N TRP A 110 2.03 9.97 7.73
CA TRP A 110 1.27 10.26 8.94
C TRP A 110 1.86 11.41 9.74
N HIS A 111 3.18 11.40 9.92
CA HIS A 111 3.87 12.48 10.62
C HIS A 111 3.76 13.80 9.86
N SER A 112 4.20 13.85 8.59
CA SER A 112 4.27 15.08 7.80
C SER A 112 2.91 15.74 7.60
N LEU A 113 1.85 14.93 7.54
CA LEU A 113 0.51 15.43 7.33
C LEU A 113 -0.17 15.78 8.67
N TRP A 114 -0.19 14.88 9.67
CA TRP A 114 -1.08 15.03 10.85
C TRP A 114 -0.35 15.23 12.19
N GLU A 115 0.77 14.55 12.44
CA GLU A 115 1.45 14.65 13.75
C GLU A 115 2.42 15.82 13.84
N CYS A 116 2.96 16.25 12.70
CA CYS A 116 3.94 17.32 12.61
C CYS A 116 3.34 18.60 13.21
N PRO A 117 4.02 19.24 14.18
CA PRO A 117 3.57 20.49 14.78
C PRO A 117 3.19 21.56 13.75
N SER A 118 4.03 21.74 12.72
CA SER A 118 3.77 22.70 11.64
C SER A 118 2.50 22.36 10.85
N ALA A 119 2.22 21.08 10.65
CA ALA A 119 1.01 20.67 9.95
C ALA A 119 -0.22 20.83 10.85
N ARG A 120 -0.08 20.56 12.16
CA ARG A 120 -1.13 20.77 13.15
C ARG A 120 -1.55 22.24 13.23
N GLU A 121 -0.61 23.18 13.19
CA GLU A 121 -0.93 24.61 13.14
C GLU A 121 -1.80 24.97 11.93
N VAL A 122 -1.48 24.44 10.75
CA VAL A 122 -2.29 24.61 9.54
C VAL A 122 -3.69 24.04 9.77
N TRP A 123 -3.80 22.84 10.32
CA TRP A 123 -5.09 22.21 10.57
C TRP A 123 -5.94 22.94 11.61
N ASP A 124 -5.33 23.40 12.70
CA ASP A 124 -5.99 24.14 13.77
C ASP A 124 -6.52 25.50 13.29
N SER A 125 -5.97 26.05 12.19
CA SER A 125 -6.52 27.24 11.53
C SER A 125 -7.86 27.00 10.83
N PHE A 126 -8.22 25.74 10.53
CA PHE A 126 -9.51 25.40 9.93
C PHE A 126 -10.57 25.21 11.01
N VAL A 127 -11.63 26.03 10.95
CA VAL A 127 -12.75 26.05 11.90
C VAL A 127 -13.43 24.68 12.08
N LEU A 128 -13.39 23.82 11.05
CA LEU A 128 -14.00 22.49 11.08
C LEU A 128 -13.08 21.42 11.73
N TRP A 129 -11.79 21.70 11.88
CA TRP A 129 -10.81 20.72 12.33
C TRP A 129 -11.06 20.14 13.73
N PRO A 130 -11.44 20.92 14.76
CA PRO A 130 -11.74 20.36 16.09
C PRO A 130 -12.89 19.35 16.07
N LYS A 131 -13.90 19.55 15.20
CA LYS A 131 -15.04 18.64 15.02
C LYS A 131 -14.66 17.36 14.28
N LEU A 132 -13.66 17.46 13.41
CA LEU A 132 -13.12 16.31 12.69
C LEU A 132 -12.26 15.50 13.65
N ARG A 133 -11.37 16.14 14.44
CA ARG A 133 -10.40 15.53 15.36
C ARG A 133 -10.96 14.51 16.36
N CYS A 134 -12.13 14.76 16.94
CA CYS A 134 -12.77 13.82 17.89
C CYS A 134 -13.15 12.45 17.28
N SER A 135 -13.16 12.33 15.95
CA SER A 135 -13.47 11.09 15.23
C SER A 135 -12.24 10.33 14.70
N LEU A 136 -11.02 10.86 14.90
CA LEU A 136 -9.82 10.52 14.11
C LEU A 136 -8.84 9.53 14.75
N ALA A 137 -9.18 8.94 15.89
CA ALA A 137 -8.17 8.36 16.79
C ALA A 137 -7.59 6.97 16.39
N VAL A 138 -7.80 6.43 15.18
CA VAL A 138 -7.51 4.98 14.97
C VAL A 138 -6.72 4.60 13.70
N SER A 139 -6.71 5.38 12.61
CA SER A 139 -5.79 5.18 11.44
C SER A 139 -6.03 6.23 10.34
N PHE A 140 -5.09 6.37 9.38
CA PHE A 140 -5.29 7.18 8.15
C PHE A 140 -6.52 6.74 7.35
N ALA A 141 -6.76 5.43 7.25
CA ALA A 141 -7.96 4.89 6.61
C ALA A 141 -9.24 5.32 7.34
N GLY A 142 -9.27 5.20 8.67
CA GLY A 142 -10.39 5.65 9.50
C GLY A 142 -10.62 7.16 9.43
N LEU A 143 -9.55 7.94 9.33
CA LEU A 143 -9.59 9.39 9.20
C LEU A 143 -10.22 9.80 7.88
N CYS A 144 -9.77 9.23 6.76
CA CYS A 144 -10.33 9.57 5.48
C CYS A 144 -11.79 9.07 5.36
N LEU A 145 -12.15 7.93 5.96
CA LEU A 145 -13.55 7.47 6.06
C LEU A 145 -14.45 8.45 6.83
N GLY A 146 -14.02 8.90 8.02
CA GLY A 146 -14.78 9.83 8.86
C GLY A 146 -14.95 11.22 8.25
N LEU A 147 -13.92 11.73 7.56
CA LEU A 147 -13.99 13.02 6.84
C LEU A 147 -15.05 13.00 5.73
N PHE A 148 -15.13 11.92 4.94
CA PHE A 148 -16.06 11.86 3.81
C PHE A 148 -17.46 11.35 4.13
N GLU A 149 -17.66 10.64 5.24
CA GLU A 149 -19.01 10.37 5.75
C GLU A 149 -19.69 11.64 6.23
N LYS A 150 -18.95 12.55 6.86
CA LYS A 150 -19.49 13.83 7.33
C LYS A 150 -19.62 14.87 6.21
N GLY A 151 -18.64 14.95 5.30
CA GLY A 151 -18.66 15.92 4.19
C GLY A 151 -19.63 15.61 3.04
N SER A 152 -20.33 14.47 3.06
CA SER A 152 -21.35 14.11 2.04
C SER A 152 -22.78 14.52 2.43
N ARG A 153 -22.98 15.12 3.60
CA ARG A 153 -24.30 15.54 4.12
C ARG A 153 -24.51 17.06 4.11
N GLU A 154 -23.58 17.81 3.53
CA GLU A 154 -23.68 19.26 3.32
C GLU A 154 -23.64 19.59 1.81
#